data_AF-A0A9P0CTF2-F1
#
_entry.id   AF-A0A9P0CTF2-F1
#
_cell.length_a   1.000
_cell.length_b   1.000
_cell.length_c   1.000
_cell.angle_alpha   90.00
_cell.angle_beta   90.00
_cell.angle_gamma   90.00
#
_symmetry.space_group_name_H-M   'P 1'
#
loop_
_entity.id
_entity.type
_entity.pdbx_description
1 polymer ?
#
loop_
_entity_poly.entity_id
_entity_poly.type
_entity_poly.pdbx_seq_one_letter_code
_entity_poly.pdbx_strand_id
1 'polypeptide(L)'
;MRDLSLEKKQAYKMSNQIVMSQYKLVNLEQQLIEQNWCTLINKVLTDVVNKTPENLDSIEKVLTALQTISNNCKLFNEQVLFNLKIKYESLTKLDSKTDDFFMDLFTLCCDILNDKTVKTEL
;
A
#
# COMPACT_ATOMS: atom_id res chain seq x y z
N MET A 1 -5.84 17.17 1.63
CA MET A 1 -4.59 16.89 2.37
C MET A 1 -3.69 16.16 1.38
N ARG A 2 -2.51 16.71 1.02
CA ARG A 2 -1.60 16.07 0.05
C ARG A 2 -0.69 15.09 0.78
N ASP A 3 -0.47 13.91 0.19
CA ASP A 3 0.42 12.90 0.74
C ASP A 3 1.87 13.39 0.65
N LEU A 4 2.47 13.69 1.80
CA LEU A 4 3.84 14.18 1.93
C LEU A 4 4.89 13.19 1.40
N SER A 5 4.61 11.89 1.47
CA SER A 5 5.50 10.86 0.92
C SER A 5 5.47 10.87 -0.60
N LEU A 6 4.29 11.11 -1.17
CA LEU A 6 4.08 11.19 -2.61
C LEU A 6 4.69 12.48 -3.20
N GLU A 7 4.55 13.61 -2.50
CA GLU A 7 5.25 14.86 -2.85
C GLU A 7 6.78 14.72 -2.74
N LYS A 8 7.30 14.04 -1.71
CA LYS A 8 8.73 13.72 -1.60
C LYS A 8 9.19 12.91 -2.81
N LYS A 9 8.51 11.81 -3.16
CA LYS A 9 8.85 10.97 -4.33
C LYS A 9 8.87 11.79 -5.64
N GLN A 10 7.93 12.69 -5.83
CA GLN A 10 7.88 13.58 -7.01
C GLN A 10 9.02 14.60 -7.01
N ALA A 11 9.36 15.19 -5.86
CA ALA A 11 10.47 16.14 -5.74
C ALA A 11 11.82 15.50 -6.12
N TYR A 12 12.05 14.25 -5.72
CA TYR A 12 13.22 13.47 -6.15
C TYR A 12 13.23 13.21 -7.66
N LYS A 13 12.08 12.89 -8.27
CA LYS A 13 11.98 12.70 -9.74
C LYS A 13 12.24 14.00 -10.51
N MET A 14 11.85 15.15 -9.96
CA MET A 14 12.00 16.47 -10.60
C MET A 14 13.34 17.16 -10.28
N SER A 15 14.22 16.54 -9.49
CA SER A 15 15.51 17.11 -9.06
C SER A 15 15.39 18.50 -8.40
N ASN A 16 14.28 18.79 -7.72
CA ASN A 16 14.04 20.08 -7.10
C ASN A 16 14.80 20.20 -5.76
N GLN A 17 16.02 20.76 -5.81
CA GLN A 17 16.93 20.82 -4.65
C GLN A 17 16.37 21.58 -3.44
N ILE A 18 15.58 22.63 -3.66
CA ILE A 18 14.99 23.43 -2.57
C ILE A 18 13.98 22.56 -1.80
N VAL A 19 13.07 21.91 -2.51
CA VAL A 19 12.06 21.03 -1.91
C VAL A 19 12.71 19.79 -1.29
N MET A 20 13.72 19.21 -1.94
CA MET A 20 14.49 18.09 -1.37
C MET A 20 15.19 18.45 -0.05
N SER A 21 15.67 19.70 0.10
CA SER A 21 16.30 20.16 1.35
C SER A 21 15.32 20.24 2.53
N GLN A 22 14.04 20.54 2.26
CA GLN A 22 12.98 20.56 3.27
C GLN A 22 12.69 19.14 3.80
N TYR A 23 12.69 18.14 2.92
CA TYR A 23 12.51 16.73 3.31
C TYR A 23 13.74 16.11 4.00
N LYS A 24 14.92 16.74 3.93
CA LYS A 24 16.08 16.33 4.76
C LYS A 24 15.92 16.70 6.23
N LEU A 25 15.12 17.73 6.53
CA LEU A 25 14.89 18.19 7.91
C LEU A 25 13.80 17.38 8.64
N VAL A 26 12.98 16.63 7.91
CA VAL A 26 11.92 15.78 8.46
C VAL A 26 12.04 14.37 7.87
N ASN A 27 12.69 13.46 8.59
CA ASN A 27 12.76 12.06 8.21
C ASN A 27 11.47 11.32 8.62
N LEU A 28 10.39 11.56 7.87
CA LEU A 28 9.08 10.95 8.12
C LEU A 28 9.15 9.42 8.16
N GLU A 29 9.94 8.81 7.30
CA GLU A 29 10.11 7.35 7.26
C GLU A 29 10.69 6.81 8.57
N GLN A 30 11.74 7.46 9.08
CA GLN A 30 12.32 7.09 10.37
C GLN A 30 11.35 7.34 11.54
N GLN A 31 10.61 8.44 11.52
CA GLN A 31 9.59 8.70 12.55
C GLN A 31 8.47 7.66 12.56
N LEU A 32 8.04 7.19 11.38
CA LEU A 32 7.05 6.13 11.25
C LEU A 32 7.57 4.81 11.85
N ILE A 33 8.85 4.48 11.61
CA ILE A 33 9.50 3.30 12.19
C ILE A 33 9.58 3.43 13.72
N GLU A 34 10.08 4.56 14.23
CA GLU A 34 10.26 4.82 15.67
C GLU A 34 8.93 4.75 16.45
N GLN A 35 7.81 5.09 15.81
CA GLN A 35 6.47 5.05 16.40
C GLN A 35 5.73 3.72 16.21
N ASN A 36 6.42 2.64 15.81
CA ASN A 36 5.83 1.31 15.62
C ASN A 36 4.67 1.26 14.61
N TRP A 37 4.70 2.10 13.57
CA TRP A 37 3.64 2.14 12.56
C TRP A 37 3.42 0.80 11.87
N CYS A 38 4.49 0.02 11.69
CA CYS A 38 4.43 -1.36 11.23
C CYS A 38 3.36 -2.20 11.94
N THR A 39 3.44 -2.23 13.27
CA THR A 39 2.53 -3.03 14.09
C THR A 39 1.13 -2.45 14.07
N LEU A 40 1.01 -1.13 14.15
CA LEU A 40 -0.26 -0.43 14.16
C LEU A 40 -1.04 -0.66 12.86
N ILE A 41 -0.39 -0.51 11.71
CA ILE A 41 -1.07 -0.64 10.43
C ILE A 41 -1.50 -2.08 10.14
N ASN A 42 -0.72 -3.07 10.59
CA ASN A 42 -1.09 -4.48 10.48
C ASN A 42 -2.33 -4.81 11.32
N LYS A 43 -2.38 -4.23 12.53
CA LYS A 43 -3.55 -4.37 13.40
C LYS A 43 -4.77 -3.74 12.72
N VAL A 44 -4.62 -2.53 12.17
CA VAL A 44 -5.70 -1.85 11.45
C VAL A 44 -6.16 -2.67 10.23
N LEU A 45 -5.24 -3.21 9.42
CA LEU A 45 -5.59 -4.10 8.30
C LEU A 45 -6.43 -5.28 8.78
N THR A 46 -5.94 -5.98 9.80
CA THR A 46 -6.62 -7.15 10.36
C THR A 46 -8.01 -6.77 10.90
N ASP A 47 -8.12 -5.65 11.61
CA ASP A 47 -9.38 -5.14 12.16
C ASP A 47 -10.38 -4.77 11.06
N VAL A 48 -9.95 -4.00 10.04
CA VAL A 48 -10.82 -3.56 8.95
C VAL A 48 -11.33 -4.75 8.14
N VAL A 49 -10.44 -5.69 7.80
CA VAL A 49 -10.80 -6.87 7.01
C VAL A 49 -11.75 -7.80 7.79
N ASN A 50 -11.53 -7.97 9.09
CA ASN A 50 -12.34 -8.90 9.89
C ASN A 50 -13.66 -8.30 10.37
N LYS A 51 -13.71 -7.00 10.68
CA LYS A 51 -14.90 -6.34 11.26
C LYS A 51 -15.81 -5.73 10.20
N THR A 52 -15.24 -5.27 9.09
CA THR A 52 -15.97 -4.57 8.02
C THR A 52 -15.47 -5.00 6.63
N PRO A 53 -15.56 -6.29 6.26
CA PRO A 53 -15.03 -6.84 5.00
C PRO A 53 -15.66 -6.26 3.73
N GLU A 54 -16.82 -5.63 3.84
CA GLU A 54 -17.56 -4.94 2.79
C GLU A 54 -17.14 -3.48 2.59
N ASN A 55 -16.38 -2.90 3.54
CA ASN A 55 -15.93 -1.51 3.46
C ASN A 55 -14.66 -1.40 2.60
N LEU A 56 -14.84 -1.46 1.28
CA LEU A 56 -13.75 -1.46 0.30
C LEU A 56 -12.91 -0.17 0.34
N ASP A 57 -13.51 0.99 0.62
CA ASP A 57 -12.80 2.27 0.78
C ASP A 57 -11.82 2.25 1.97
N SER A 58 -12.23 1.64 3.09
CA SER A 58 -11.32 1.49 4.24
C SER A 58 -10.21 0.49 3.95
N ILE A 59 -10.51 -0.60 3.25
CA ILE A 59 -9.49 -1.59 2.87
C ILE A 59 -8.47 -0.96 1.91
N GLU A 60 -8.93 -0.23 0.89
CA GLU A 60 -8.08 0.50 -0.05
C GLU A 60 -7.11 1.43 0.69
N LYS A 61 -7.65 2.31 1.55
CA LYS A 61 -6.84 3.28 2.32
C LYS A 61 -5.75 2.61 3.15
N VAL A 62 -6.08 1.48 3.80
CA VAL A 62 -5.11 0.74 4.60
C VAL A 62 -4.07 0.08 3.72
N LEU A 63 -4.44 -0.49 2.57
CA LEU A 63 -3.49 -1.06 1.61
C LEU A 63 -2.56 0.01 1.03
N THR A 64 -3.05 1.19 0.66
CA THR A 64 -2.21 2.31 0.19
C THR A 64 -1.22 2.76 1.26
N ALA A 65 -1.68 2.89 2.50
CA ALA A 65 -0.80 3.25 3.62
C ALA A 65 0.23 2.14 3.90
N LEU A 66 -0.14 0.87 3.75
CA LEU A 66 0.75 -0.27 3.90
C LEU A 66 1.82 -0.32 2.80
N GLN A 67 1.44 -0.10 1.54
CA GLN A 67 2.35 0.01 0.39
C GLN A 67 3.35 1.17 0.57
N THR A 68 2.91 2.27 1.20
CA THR A 68 3.79 3.41 1.48
C THR A 68 4.90 3.05 2.44
N ILE A 69 4.60 2.24 3.46
CA ILE A 69 5.58 1.84 4.47
C ILE A 69 6.23 0.48 4.18
N SER A 70 5.82 -0.23 3.14
CA SER A 70 6.25 -1.62 2.86
C SER A 70 7.74 -1.77 2.59
N ASN A 71 8.38 -0.74 2.05
CA ASN A 71 9.83 -0.74 1.82
C ASN A 71 10.64 -0.72 3.12
N ASN A 72 10.06 -0.15 4.19
CA ASN A 72 10.73 0.09 5.46
C ASN A 72 10.22 -0.85 6.57
N CYS A 73 9.11 -1.52 6.31
CA CYS A 73 8.46 -2.43 7.23
C CYS A 73 8.47 -3.83 6.64
N LYS A 74 8.95 -4.84 7.37
CA LYS A 74 9.06 -6.23 6.86
C LYS A 74 8.12 -7.22 7.54
N LEU A 75 7.38 -6.77 8.54
CA LEU A 75 6.46 -7.60 9.29
C LEU A 75 5.07 -7.23 8.81
N PHE A 76 4.42 -8.11 8.04
CA PHE A 76 3.03 -7.95 7.65
C PHE A 76 2.24 -9.20 8.00
N ASN A 77 0.92 -9.03 8.16
CA ASN A 77 0.04 -10.19 8.18
C ASN A 77 -0.15 -10.72 6.74
N GLU A 78 0.84 -11.49 6.28
CA GLU A 78 0.89 -12.03 4.92
C GLU A 78 -0.35 -12.85 4.58
N GLN A 79 -0.91 -13.60 5.54
CA GLN A 79 -2.11 -14.40 5.31
C GLN A 79 -3.33 -13.53 4.96
N VAL A 80 -3.53 -12.42 5.68
CA VAL A 80 -4.63 -11.48 5.39
C VAL A 80 -4.44 -10.86 4.00
N LEU A 81 -3.22 -10.44 3.68
CA LEU A 81 -2.90 -9.87 2.36
C LEU A 81 -3.08 -10.89 1.23
N PHE A 82 -2.67 -12.13 1.44
CA PHE A 82 -2.82 -13.20 0.45
C PHE A 82 -4.31 -13.54 0.21
N ASN A 83 -5.12 -13.58 1.26
CA ASN A 83 -6.56 -13.79 1.14
C ASN A 83 -7.23 -12.64 0.37
N LEU A 84 -6.84 -11.39 0.64
CA LEU A 84 -7.32 -10.24 -0.12
C LEU A 84 -6.88 -10.29 -1.59
N LYS A 85 -5.62 -10.64 -1.86
CA LYS A 85 -5.11 -10.82 -3.22
C LYS A 85 -5.97 -11.81 -4.02
N ILE A 86 -6.22 -13.00 -3.48
CA ILE A 86 -7.07 -14.02 -4.13
C ILE A 86 -8.48 -13.50 -4.37
N LYS A 87 -9.08 -12.86 -3.35
CA LYS A 87 -10.42 -12.27 -3.46
C LYS A 87 -10.49 -11.27 -4.61
N TYR A 88 -9.59 -10.30 -4.67
CA TYR A 88 -9.60 -9.29 -5.72
C TYR A 88 -9.24 -9.86 -7.09
N GLU A 89 -8.32 -10.82 -7.19
CA GLU A 89 -8.04 -11.53 -8.45
C GLU A 89 -9.27 -12.28 -9.00
N SER A 90 -10.10 -12.85 -8.12
CA SER A 90 -11.35 -13.48 -8.56
C SER A 90 -12.38 -12.47 -9.05
N LEU A 91 -12.49 -11.32 -8.36
CA LEU A 91 -13.45 -10.26 -8.69
C LEU A 91 -13.10 -9.57 -10.02
N THR A 92 -11.81 -9.40 -10.33
CA THR A 92 -11.36 -8.85 -11.63
C THR A 92 -11.65 -9.77 -12.81
N LYS A 93 -11.87 -11.07 -12.58
CA LYS A 93 -12.25 -12.02 -13.64
C LYS A 93 -13.77 -12.07 -13.87
N LEU A 94 -14.56 -11.52 -12.94
CA LEU A 94 -16.02 -11.64 -12.91
C LEU A 94 -16.74 -10.42 -13.51
N ASP A 95 -16.15 -9.22 -13.48
CA ASP A 95 -16.91 -7.99 -13.69
C ASP A 95 -16.19 -6.95 -14.58
N SER A 96 -16.35 -7.08 -15.89
CA SER A 96 -15.73 -6.24 -16.95
C SER A 96 -15.98 -4.71 -16.88
N LYS A 97 -16.84 -4.24 -15.97
CA LYS A 97 -17.15 -2.80 -15.78
C LYS A 97 -16.55 -2.21 -14.50
N THR A 98 -16.10 -3.07 -13.58
CA THR A 98 -15.51 -2.70 -12.28
C THR A 98 -14.02 -3.07 -12.24
N ASP A 99 -13.47 -3.46 -13.40
CA ASP A 99 -12.14 -4.02 -13.59
C ASP A 99 -11.06 -3.15 -12.96
N ASP A 100 -11.06 -1.84 -13.21
CA ASP A 100 -9.98 -0.97 -12.76
C ASP A 100 -9.86 -0.92 -11.23
N PHE A 101 -10.98 -0.80 -10.51
CA PHE A 101 -10.95 -0.70 -9.04
C PHE A 101 -10.43 -1.99 -8.38
N PHE A 102 -10.95 -3.16 -8.77
CA PHE A 102 -10.48 -4.41 -8.19
C PHE A 102 -9.08 -4.78 -8.67
N MET A 103 -8.68 -4.37 -9.89
CA MET A 103 -7.31 -4.52 -10.39
C MET A 103 -6.33 -3.65 -9.60
N ASP A 104 -6.72 -2.44 -9.22
CA ASP A 104 -5.91 -1.56 -8.36
C ASP A 104 -5.69 -2.19 -6.98
N LEU A 105 -6.77 -2.70 -6.35
CA LEU A 105 -6.66 -3.41 -5.06
C LEU A 105 -5.81 -4.68 -5.15
N PHE A 106 -5.97 -5.46 -6.23
CA PHE A 106 -5.12 -6.62 -6.49
C PHE A 106 -3.65 -6.21 -6.63
N THR A 107 -3.36 -5.16 -7.40
CA THR A 107 -2.01 -4.66 -7.63
C THR A 107 -1.38 -4.17 -6.34
N LEU A 108 -2.13 -3.44 -5.50
CA LEU A 108 -1.68 -3.02 -4.17
C LEU A 108 -1.25 -4.22 -3.31
N CYS A 109 -2.05 -5.30 -3.28
CA CYS A 109 -1.68 -6.51 -2.54
C CYS A 109 -0.40 -7.16 -3.09
N CYS A 110 -0.23 -7.24 -4.41
CA CYS A 110 0.98 -7.77 -5.04
C CYS A 110 2.22 -6.95 -4.70
N ASP A 111 2.13 -5.62 -4.78
CA ASP A 111 3.23 -4.71 -4.47
C ASP A 111 3.68 -4.83 -3.02
N ILE A 112 2.73 -4.92 -2.07
CA ILE A 112 3.04 -5.06 -0.65
C ILE A 112 3.73 -6.41 -0.37
N LEU A 113 3.24 -7.48 -0.97
CA LEU A 113 3.81 -8.83 -0.82
C LEU A 113 5.16 -9.00 -1.55
N ASN A 114 5.62 -7.99 -2.29
CA ASN A 114 6.72 -8.12 -3.25
C ASN A 114 6.53 -9.28 -4.25
N ASP A 115 5.27 -9.66 -4.47
CA ASP A 115 4.90 -10.69 -5.43
C ASP A 115 4.87 -10.05 -6.81
N LYS A 116 6.07 -9.87 -7.36
CA LYS A 116 6.24 -9.62 -8.78
C LYS A 116 5.89 -10.91 -9.51
N THR A 117 4.61 -11.17 -9.68
CA THR A 117 4.14 -12.00 -10.79
C THR A 117 4.43 -11.20 -12.05
N VAL A 118 5.71 -11.19 -12.44
CA VAL A 118 6.15 -10.85 -13.78
C VAL A 118 5.40 -11.85 -14.64
N LYS A 119 4.37 -11.39 -15.34
CA LYS A 119 3.91 -12.06 -16.55
C LYS A 119 5.10 -11.99 -17.51
N THR A 120 6.05 -12.91 -17.37
CA THR A 120 6.85 -13.35 -18.50
C THR A 120 5.87 -14.08 -19.39
N GLU A 121 5.28 -13.32 -20.31
CA GLU A 121 4.76 -13.87 -21.54
C GLU A 121 5.92 -14.67 -22.17
N LEU A 122 5.75 -16.00 -22.19
CA LEU A 122 6.52 -16.95 -22.97
C LEU A 122 5.77 -17.20 -24.28
#